data_AF-A0A0C2C304-F1
#
_entry.id   AF-A0A0C2C304-F1
#
_cell.length_a   1.000
_cell.length_b   1.000
_cell.length_c   1.000
_cell.angle_alpha   90.00
_cell.angle_beta   90.00
_cell.angle_gamma   90.00
#
_symmetry.space_group_name_H-M   'P 1'
#
loop_
_entity.id
_entity.type
_entity.pdbx_description
1 polymer ?
#
loop_
_entity_poly.entity_id
_entity_poly.type
_entity_poly.pdbx_seq_one_letter_code
_entity_poly.pdbx_strand_id
1 'polypeptide(L)'
;SCTHTVRLASRWESGTVFHVGDAVVHEWNCNFSIKGQRISGMQQILSASEELASYESLAEGQKYQTFLTNCNALSNAGQVIHLVDENGCIVDSELMGEIVYNNFMPKIFARARVFKLVNDEKYRIECQVQMCTMDGVCKDRIFVSKQY
;
A
#
# COMPACT_ATOMS: atom_id res chain seq x y z
N SER A 1 -1.94 -4.17 -9.33
CA SER A 1 -1.19 -2.90 -9.32
C SER A 1 -1.64 -2.08 -8.13
N CYS A 2 -0.78 -1.21 -7.59
CA CYS A 2 -1.11 -0.37 -6.44
C CYS A 2 -1.16 1.11 -6.84
N THR A 3 -2.13 1.84 -6.29
CA THR A 3 -2.13 3.29 -6.29
C THR A 3 -1.63 3.79 -4.94
N HIS A 4 -0.86 4.88 -4.95
CA HIS A 4 -0.34 5.53 -3.74
C HIS A 4 -0.91 6.93 -3.65
N THR A 5 -1.57 7.25 -2.55
CA THR A 5 -2.08 8.58 -2.25
C THR A 5 -1.58 9.05 -0.90
N VAL A 6 -1.55 10.36 -0.72
CA VAL A 6 -1.14 11.00 0.53
C VAL A 6 -2.20 12.02 0.91
N ARG A 7 -2.52 12.12 2.19
CA ARG A 7 -3.46 13.11 2.73
C ARG A 7 -2.97 13.65 4.07
N LEU A 8 -3.46 14.82 4.47
CA LEU A 8 -3.26 15.30 5.84
C LEU A 8 -3.94 14.34 6.83
N ALA A 9 -3.35 14.12 8.00
CA ALA A 9 -3.96 13.28 9.03
C ALA A 9 -5.29 13.87 9.56
N SER A 10 -5.44 15.20 9.50
CA SER A 10 -6.61 15.96 9.95
C SER A 10 -7.73 16.07 8.92
N ARG A 11 -7.50 15.65 7.67
CA ARG A 11 -8.47 15.76 6.57
C ARG A 11 -8.53 14.46 5.77
N TRP A 12 -9.64 14.23 5.06
CA TRP A 12 -9.82 13.01 4.26
C TRP A 12 -9.54 13.19 2.76
N GLU A 13 -9.06 14.37 2.37
CA GLU A 13 -8.76 14.73 0.99
C GLU A 13 -7.29 14.47 0.66
N SER A 14 -7.04 13.77 -0.44
CA SER A 14 -5.69 13.55 -0.94
C SER A 14 -5.08 14.84 -1.48
N GLY A 15 -3.77 15.01 -1.29
CA GLY A 15 -3.01 16.15 -1.79
C GLY A 15 -1.63 15.74 -2.27
N THR A 16 -0.96 16.67 -2.92
CA THR A 16 0.42 16.51 -3.43
C THR A 16 1.39 17.54 -2.86
N VAL A 17 0.87 18.52 -2.10
CA VAL A 17 1.64 19.60 -1.50
C VAL A 17 1.36 19.62 -0.01
N PHE A 18 2.42 19.59 0.79
CA PHE A 18 2.38 19.57 2.24
C PHE A 18 3.53 20.42 2.78
N HIS A 19 3.40 20.91 4.01
CA HIS A 19 4.42 21.72 4.67
C HIS A 19 5.23 20.88 5.65
N VAL A 20 6.49 21.28 5.88
CA VAL A 20 7.35 20.64 6.88
C VAL A 20 6.65 20.66 8.24
N GLY A 21 6.62 19.49 8.89
CA GLY A 21 5.94 19.28 10.17
C GLY A 21 4.50 18.77 10.04
N ASP A 22 3.89 18.82 8.85
CA ASP A 22 2.55 18.28 8.64
C ASP A 22 2.53 16.77 8.97
N ALA A 23 1.52 16.36 9.71
CA ALA A 23 1.21 14.95 9.89
C ALA A 23 0.39 14.47 8.69
N VAL A 24 0.90 13.48 7.96
CA VAL A 24 0.26 12.92 6.78
C VAL A 24 0.00 11.43 6.93
N VAL A 25 -0.92 10.91 6.13
CA VAL A 25 -1.19 9.48 6.01
C VAL A 25 -0.92 9.09 4.56
N HIS A 26 -0.02 8.13 4.37
CA HIS A 26 0.18 7.43 3.13
C HIS A 26 -0.83 6.28 3.04
N GLU A 27 -1.51 6.16 1.92
CA GLU A 27 -2.41 5.06 1.60
C GLU A 27 -1.94 4.38 0.32
N TRP A 28 -1.64 3.08 0.40
CA TRP A 28 -1.46 2.24 -0.77
C TRP A 28 -2.70 1.40 -0.95
N ASN A 29 -3.37 1.54 -2.09
CA ASN A 29 -4.56 0.76 -2.44
C ASN A 29 -4.23 -0.14 -3.64
N CYS A 30 -4.19 -1.44 -3.39
CA CYS A 30 -3.71 -2.41 -4.36
C CYS A 30 -4.87 -3.21 -4.95
N ASN A 31 -5.00 -3.23 -6.28
CA ASN A 31 -5.99 -4.08 -6.94
C ASN A 31 -5.34 -5.39 -7.45
N PHE A 32 -5.97 -6.52 -7.13
CA PHE A 32 -5.69 -7.81 -7.75
C PHE A 32 -6.45 -7.91 -9.06
N SER A 33 -5.75 -7.70 -10.18
CA SER A 33 -6.29 -8.01 -11.50
C SER A 33 -6.20 -9.52 -11.71
N ILE A 34 -7.33 -10.22 -11.67
CA ILE A 34 -7.47 -11.66 -12.00
C ILE A 34 -7.36 -11.90 -13.52
N LYS A 35 -6.64 -11.04 -14.27
CA LYS A 35 -6.41 -11.26 -15.70
C LYS A 35 -5.31 -12.30 -15.88
N GLY A 36 -5.65 -13.58 -15.75
CA GLY A 36 -4.75 -14.66 -16.16
C GLY A 36 -5.02 -16.06 -15.62
N GLN A 37 -5.90 -16.26 -14.63
CA GLN A 37 -6.15 -17.60 -14.10
C GLN A 37 -7.43 -18.19 -14.70
N ARG A 38 -7.26 -19.09 -15.68
CA ARG A 38 -8.29 -20.07 -16.06
C ARG A 38 -8.61 -20.92 -14.84
N ILE A 39 -9.66 -20.55 -14.11
CA ILE A 39 -10.28 -21.46 -13.15
C ILE A 39 -11.30 -22.27 -13.95
N SER A 40 -10.97 -23.54 -14.18
CA SER A 40 -11.93 -24.54 -14.61
C SER A 40 -12.97 -24.70 -13.49
N GLY A 41 -14.16 -24.14 -13.65
CA GLY A 41 -15.20 -24.25 -12.62
C GLY A 41 -16.45 -23.43 -12.93
N MET A 42 -17.44 -24.10 -13.52
CA MET A 42 -18.85 -23.73 -13.70
C MET A 42 -19.21 -22.48 -14.51
N GLN A 43 -19.67 -22.78 -15.72
CA GLN A 43 -20.50 -21.93 -16.55
C GLN A 43 -21.88 -21.78 -15.91
N GLN A 44 -22.32 -20.54 -15.67
CA GLN A 44 -23.75 -20.25 -15.52
C GLN A 44 -24.10 -19.05 -16.40
N ILE A 45 -24.91 -19.33 -17.41
CA ILE A 45 -25.51 -18.33 -18.30
C ILE A 45 -26.58 -17.61 -17.49
N LEU A 46 -26.48 -16.29 -17.34
CA LEU A 46 -27.63 -15.42 -17.12
C LEU A 46 -27.44 -14.15 -17.94
N SER A 47 -28.28 -14.01 -18.96
CA SER A 47 -28.50 -12.78 -19.71
C SER A 47 -29.29 -11.79 -18.86
N ALA A 48 -28.74 -10.61 -18.60
CA ALA A 48 -29.51 -9.37 -18.42
C ALA A 48 -28.55 -8.16 -18.47
N SER A 49 -29.12 -7.04 -18.91
CA SER A 49 -28.56 -5.76 -19.32
C SER A 49 -27.71 -5.00 -18.28
N GLU A 50 -26.91 -4.09 -18.85
CA GLU A 50 -26.02 -3.07 -18.29
C GLU A 50 -26.43 -2.42 -16.95
N GLU A 51 -25.39 -1.96 -16.24
CA GLU A 51 -25.36 -1.15 -15.01
C GLU A 51 -25.64 -1.84 -13.66
N LEU A 52 -24.56 -2.29 -13.03
CA LEU A 52 -24.16 -1.97 -11.63
C LEU A 52 -22.85 -2.71 -11.32
N ALA A 53 -21.72 -2.00 -11.46
CA ALA A 53 -20.44 -2.46 -10.94
C ALA A 53 -20.43 -2.32 -9.41
N SER A 54 -21.11 -3.23 -8.70
CA SER A 54 -21.08 -3.28 -7.25
C SER A 54 -20.77 -4.69 -6.78
N TYR A 55 -19.56 -4.80 -6.21
CA TYR A 55 -19.12 -5.85 -5.29
C TYR A 55 -19.37 -7.29 -5.77
N GLU A 56 -18.55 -7.72 -6.72
CA GLU A 56 -18.53 -9.12 -7.11
C GLU A 56 -17.92 -9.96 -5.98
N SER A 57 -18.77 -10.83 -5.44
CA SER A 57 -18.50 -11.95 -4.55
C SER A 57 -17.04 -12.39 -4.51
N LEU A 58 -16.42 -12.28 -3.34
CA LEU A 58 -15.27 -13.11 -2.96
C LEU A 58 -15.74 -14.57 -3.04
N ALA A 59 -15.61 -15.17 -4.22
CA ALA A 59 -15.65 -16.60 -4.39
C ALA A 59 -14.67 -17.21 -3.37
N GLU A 60 -15.13 -18.23 -2.65
CA GLU A 60 -14.37 -18.85 -1.58
C GLU A 60 -12.92 -19.15 -2.01
N GLY A 61 -11.96 -18.67 -1.21
CA GLY A 61 -10.76 -19.46 -0.95
C GLY A 61 -9.39 -18.88 -1.29
N GLN A 62 -9.23 -17.65 -1.78
CA GLN A 62 -7.89 -17.04 -1.86
C GLN A 62 -7.79 -15.76 -1.03
N LYS A 63 -7.31 -15.94 0.20
CA LYS A 63 -6.83 -14.83 1.03
C LYS A 63 -5.53 -14.33 0.43
N TYR A 64 -5.51 -13.05 0.11
CA TYR A 64 -4.30 -12.37 -0.31
C TYR A 64 -3.81 -11.43 0.78
N GLN A 65 -2.50 -11.21 0.80
CA GLN A 65 -1.87 -10.28 1.72
C GLN A 65 -0.95 -9.33 0.96
N THR A 66 -0.93 -8.07 1.40
CA THR A 66 -0.10 -7.02 0.83
C THR A 66 0.97 -6.62 1.83
N PHE A 67 2.18 -6.40 1.34
CA PHE A 67 3.36 -6.10 2.15
C PHE A 67 4.08 -4.91 1.58
N LEU A 68 4.35 -3.92 2.43
CA LEU A 68 5.26 -2.82 2.13
C LEU A 68 6.66 -3.31 2.43
N THR A 69 7.49 -3.51 1.41
CA THR A 69 8.80 -4.19 1.57
C THR A 69 9.98 -3.24 1.46
N ASN A 70 9.77 -2.00 1.02
CA ASN A 70 10.81 -0.98 0.93
C ASN A 70 10.11 0.37 0.70
N CYS A 71 10.60 1.43 1.33
CA CYS A 71 10.21 2.80 1.02
C CYS A 71 11.42 3.73 1.13
N ASN A 72 11.60 4.56 0.11
CA ASN A 72 12.66 5.56 0.06
C ASN A 72 12.09 6.95 -0.18
N ALA A 73 12.62 7.95 0.53
CA ALA A 73 12.53 9.34 0.12
C ALA A 73 13.72 9.69 -0.77
N LEU A 74 13.42 10.16 -1.97
CA LEU A 74 14.37 10.45 -3.03
C LEU A 74 14.36 11.94 -3.33
N SER A 75 15.53 12.55 -3.22
CA SER A 75 15.76 13.96 -3.53
C SER A 75 16.02 14.15 -5.03
N ASN A 76 15.86 15.39 -5.54
CA ASN A 76 16.23 15.64 -6.95
C ASN A 76 17.75 15.64 -7.14
N ALA A 77 18.52 15.96 -6.08
CA ALA A 77 19.98 15.84 -6.08
C ALA A 77 20.48 14.39 -5.98
N GLY A 78 19.58 13.40 -5.90
CA GLY A 78 19.93 11.98 -5.83
C GLY A 78 20.22 11.46 -4.43
N GLN A 79 19.94 12.24 -3.38
CA GLN A 79 20.01 11.77 -2.00
C GLN A 79 18.86 10.78 -1.75
N VAL A 80 19.18 9.66 -1.08
CA VAL A 80 18.22 8.62 -0.72
C VAL A 80 18.15 8.51 0.80
N ILE A 81 16.96 8.57 1.35
CA ILE A 81 16.68 8.23 2.76
C ILE A 81 15.80 6.99 2.79
N HIS A 82 16.28 5.94 3.44
CA HIS A 82 15.51 4.72 3.68
C HIS A 82 14.50 4.96 4.80
N LEU A 83 13.21 4.87 4.49
CA LEU A 83 12.11 5.00 5.45
C LEU A 83 11.65 3.63 5.95
N VAL A 84 11.66 2.65 5.05
CA VAL A 84 11.35 1.24 5.31
C VAL A 84 12.40 0.39 4.61
N ASP A 85 13.04 -0.52 5.34
CA ASP A 85 14.09 -1.42 4.81
C ASP A 85 13.49 -2.53 3.92
N GLU A 86 14.35 -3.36 3.31
CA GLU A 86 13.95 -4.49 2.45
C GLU A 86 13.09 -5.57 3.13
N ASN A 87 13.04 -5.57 4.46
CA ASN A 87 12.26 -6.51 5.26
C ASN A 87 10.89 -5.95 5.64
N GLY A 88 10.60 -4.69 5.31
CA GLY A 88 9.37 -4.00 5.70
C GLY A 88 9.44 -3.37 7.09
N CYS A 89 10.63 -3.23 7.68
CA CYS A 89 10.83 -2.61 8.97
C CYS A 89 11.03 -1.11 8.82
N ILE A 90 10.40 -0.34 9.71
CA ILE A 90 10.59 1.12 9.80
C ILE A 90 12.02 1.41 10.24
N VAL A 91 12.75 2.19 9.45
CA VAL A 91 14.15 2.57 9.74
C VAL A 91 14.19 3.71 10.77
N ASP A 92 13.32 4.69 10.62
CA ASP A 92 13.21 5.86 11.51
C ASP A 92 11.75 6.17 11.84
N SER A 93 11.38 5.93 13.09
CA SER A 93 10.03 6.13 13.61
C SER A 93 9.58 7.60 13.71
N GLU A 94 10.51 8.56 13.63
CA GLU A 94 10.16 9.98 13.62
C GLU A 94 9.64 10.42 12.24
N LEU A 95 10.18 9.83 11.18
CA LEU A 95 9.83 10.12 9.78
C LEU A 95 8.63 9.29 9.32
N MET A 96 8.63 7.99 9.62
CA MET A 96 7.57 7.05 9.26
C MET A 96 7.10 6.30 10.51
N GLY A 97 5.83 6.45 10.85
CA GLY A 97 5.20 5.74 11.95
C GLY A 97 4.73 4.34 11.56
N GLU A 98 4.01 3.70 12.48
CA GLU A 98 3.51 2.33 12.33
C GLU A 98 2.77 2.12 11.00
N ILE A 99 3.08 0.99 10.34
CA ILE A 99 2.44 0.54 9.12
C ILE A 99 1.28 -0.37 9.50
N VAL A 100 0.08 0.01 9.07
CA VAL A 100 -1.17 -0.72 9.33
C VAL A 100 -1.62 -1.39 8.05
N TYR A 101 -1.83 -2.70 8.12
CA TYR A 101 -2.30 -3.53 7.02
C TYR A 101 -3.78 -3.86 7.20
N ASN A 102 -4.58 -3.75 6.15
CA ASN A 102 -5.95 -4.24 6.15
C ASN A 102 -5.99 -5.66 5.55
N ASN A 103 -6.55 -6.61 6.30
CA ASN A 103 -6.61 -8.02 5.91
C ASN A 103 -7.82 -8.38 5.02
N PHE A 104 -8.81 -7.48 4.92
CA PHE A 104 -10.03 -7.67 4.12
C PHE A 104 -9.97 -6.92 2.79
N MET A 105 -9.34 -5.76 2.81
CA MET A 105 -9.07 -4.96 1.63
C MET A 105 -7.56 -4.80 1.48
N PRO A 106 -6.99 -4.98 0.29
CA PRO A 106 -5.55 -4.84 0.02
C PRO A 106 -5.07 -3.37 0.11
N LYS A 107 -5.22 -2.78 1.29
CA LYS A 107 -4.87 -1.42 1.65
C LYS A 107 -3.81 -1.42 2.74
N ILE A 108 -2.84 -0.53 2.60
CA ILE A 108 -1.78 -0.29 3.57
C ILE A 108 -1.81 1.18 3.95
N PHE A 109 -1.69 1.47 5.24
CA PHE A 109 -1.63 2.82 5.76
C PHE A 109 -0.34 3.03 6.54
N ALA A 110 0.28 4.20 6.40
CA ALA A 110 1.37 4.59 7.28
C ALA A 110 1.25 6.08 7.60
N ARG A 111 1.38 6.43 8.89
CA ARG A 111 1.39 7.83 9.32
C ARG A 111 2.81 8.35 9.25
N ALA A 112 3.04 9.50 8.64
CA ALA A 112 4.36 10.11 8.53
C ALA A 112 4.34 11.57 8.95
N ARG A 113 5.51 12.12 9.20
CA ARG A 113 5.70 13.57 9.32
C ARG A 113 6.47 14.06 8.10
N VAL A 114 5.99 15.14 7.50
CA VAL A 114 6.66 15.78 6.38
C VAL A 114 7.93 16.43 6.87
N PHE A 115 9.05 16.15 6.21
CA PHE A 115 10.37 16.66 6.55
C PHE A 115 10.99 17.38 5.36
N LYS A 116 12.15 17.99 5.56
CA LYS A 116 12.92 18.63 4.48
C LYS A 116 14.31 18.04 4.42
N LEU A 117 14.78 17.79 3.20
CA LEU A 117 16.17 17.47 2.93
C LEU A 117 16.96 18.79 2.86
N VAL A 118 18.12 18.85 3.52
CA VAL A 118 18.88 20.10 3.71
C VAL A 118 19.12 20.85 2.39
N ASN A 119 19.39 20.11 1.30
CA ASN A 119 19.78 20.65 0.01
C ASN A 119 18.69 20.57 -1.07
N ASP A 120 17.47 20.14 -0.74
CA ASP A 120 16.39 19.93 -1.71
C ASP A 120 15.08 20.55 -1.23
N GLU A 121 14.37 21.21 -2.15
CA GLU A 121 13.08 21.83 -1.86
C GLU A 121 11.92 20.83 -1.88
N LYS A 122 12.10 19.72 -2.59
CA LYS A 122 11.09 18.66 -2.74
C LYS A 122 11.78 17.30 -2.82
N TYR A 123 11.07 16.29 -2.36
CA TYR A 123 11.47 14.89 -2.49
C TYR A 123 10.25 14.06 -2.91
N ARG A 124 10.50 12.88 -3.43
CA ARG A 124 9.47 11.91 -3.78
C ARG A 124 9.59 10.69 -2.88
N ILE A 125 8.46 10.13 -2.48
CA ILE A 125 8.44 8.82 -1.82
C ILE A 125 8.20 7.74 -2.88
N GLU A 126 9.06 6.74 -2.87
CA GLU A 126 8.97 5.54 -3.70
C GLU A 126 8.92 4.32 -2.81
N CYS A 127 7.89 3.50 -2.98
CA CYS A 127 7.75 2.28 -2.21
C CYS A 127 7.51 1.07 -3.09
N GLN A 128 8.02 -0.07 -2.63
CA GLN A 128 7.77 -1.37 -3.20
C GLN A 128 6.70 -2.08 -2.37
N VAL A 129 5.65 -2.53 -3.06
CA VAL A 129 4.58 -3.31 -2.45
C VAL A 129 4.56 -4.68 -3.09
N GLN A 130 4.63 -5.71 -2.26
CA GLN A 130 4.51 -7.10 -2.67
C GLN A 130 3.13 -7.63 -2.31
N MET A 131 2.55 -8.43 -3.20
CA MET A 131 1.23 -9.02 -3.03
C MET A 131 1.38 -10.54 -3.15
N CYS A 132 0.84 -11.28 -2.19
CA CYS A 132 1.00 -12.74 -2.14
C CYS A 132 -0.32 -13.43 -1.79
N THR A 133 -0.50 -14.65 -2.29
CA THR A 133 -1.52 -15.58 -1.77
C THR A 133 -1.04 -16.16 -0.43
N MET A 134 -1.95 -16.45 0.49
CA MET A 134 -1.58 -17.08 1.78
C MET A 134 -0.92 -18.46 1.62
N ASP A 135 -1.22 -19.17 0.53
CA ASP A 135 -0.59 -20.46 0.21
C ASP A 135 0.71 -20.34 -0.61
N GLY A 136 1.16 -19.10 -0.86
CA GLY A 136 2.27 -18.78 -1.76
C GLY A 136 3.58 -18.40 -1.09
N VAL A 137 4.42 -17.70 -1.86
CA VAL A 137 5.84 -17.35 -1.61
C VAL A 137 6.10 -16.56 -0.32
N CYS A 138 5.08 -16.08 0.38
CA CYS A 138 5.21 -15.19 1.55
C CYS A 138 4.96 -15.92 2.88
N LYS A 139 4.86 -17.24 2.87
CA LYS A 139 4.62 -18.10 4.04
C LYS A 139 5.67 -17.95 5.14
N ASP A 140 6.91 -17.64 4.78
CA ASP A 140 8.05 -17.59 5.71
C ASP A 140 8.40 -16.17 6.18
N ARG A 141 7.64 -15.13 5.76
CA ARG A 141 7.88 -13.78 6.25
C ARG A 141 7.30 -13.63 7.66
N ILE A 142 8.18 -13.46 8.63
CA ILE A 142 7.81 -13.19 10.03
C ILE A 142 7.50 -11.70 10.16
N PHE A 143 6.25 -11.40 10.52
CA PHE A 143 5.69 -10.06 10.55
C PHE A 143 6.03 -9.31 11.84
N VAL A 144 6.37 -8.02 11.71
CA VAL A 144 6.31 -7.06 12.81
C VAL A 144 5.11 -6.16 12.59
N SER A 145 3.88 -6.69 12.73
CA SER A 145 2.70 -5.84 12.85
C SER A 145 1.87 -6.25 14.05
N LYS A 146 1.46 -5.27 14.86
CA LYS A 146 0.38 -5.47 15.81
C LYS A 146 -0.91 -5.45 15.02
N GLN A 147 -1.57 -6.60 14.94
CA GLN A 147 -2.91 -6.71 14.35
C GLN A 147 -3.91 -6.08 15.33
N TYR A 148 -4.79 -5.21 14.83
CA TYR A 148 -5.96 -4.69 15.54
C TYR A 148 -7.22 -4.99 14.74
#